data_AF-A0A8H3BVB4-F1
#
_entry.id   AF-A0A8H3BVB4-F1
#
_cell.length_a   1.000
_cell.length_b   1.000
_cell.length_c   1.000
_cell.angle_alpha   90.00
_cell.angle_beta   90.00
_cell.angle_gamma   90.00
#
_symmetry.space_group_name_H-M   'P 1'
#
loop_
_entity.id
_entity.type
_entity.pdbx_description
1 polymer ?
#
loop_
_entity_poly.entity_id
_entity_poly.type
_entity_poly.pdbx_seq_one_letter_code
_entity_poly.pdbx_strand_id
1 'polypeptide(L)'
;MRPTNVAMSAMPTGKSWMGWWGNFNGPKQKGIISYSLSPYKQRAFAGALHGYLFNGYARLAAQAPYFVIPFGTAKSWMGWWGDFNGPKQKGIISYSISPYKQRAFAGALHGYLFNGYARIAAQAPYFAIPFGAAYAVYVWANKRDAFLNSKAGHGHGGH
;
A
#
# COMPACT_ATOMS: atom_id res chain seq x y z
N MET A 1 -25.31 -12.15 53.98
CA MET A 1 -26.73 -11.94 53.58
C MET A 1 -26.74 -11.46 52.14
N ARG A 2 -27.42 -12.18 51.23
CA ARG A 2 -27.48 -11.85 49.79
C ARG A 2 -28.71 -10.97 49.50
N PRO A 3 -28.57 -9.90 48.69
CA PRO A 3 -29.65 -9.41 47.82
C PRO A 3 -29.15 -9.39 46.36
N THR A 4 -29.56 -10.37 45.56
CA THR A 4 -30.54 -10.26 44.45
C THR A 4 -30.01 -9.53 43.21
N ASN A 5 -29.86 -10.29 42.12
CA ASN A 5 -29.67 -9.78 40.77
C ASN A 5 -30.78 -8.79 40.41
N VAL A 6 -30.40 -7.61 39.93
CA VAL A 6 -31.28 -6.78 39.10
C VAL A 6 -31.05 -7.23 37.66
N ALA A 7 -31.98 -8.04 37.15
CA ALA A 7 -32.24 -8.13 35.73
C ALA A 7 -33.05 -6.90 35.32
N MET A 8 -32.66 -6.28 34.19
CA MET A 8 -33.50 -5.65 33.16
C MET A 8 -32.65 -4.60 32.44
N SER A 9 -32.41 -4.74 31.14
CA SER A 9 -33.37 -4.68 30.02
C SER A 9 -33.14 -3.35 29.32
N ALA A 10 -32.47 -3.44 28.17
CA ALA A 10 -32.60 -2.60 26.98
C ALA A 10 -31.26 -2.68 26.25
N MET A 11 -31.23 -3.42 25.16
CA MET A 11 -30.16 -3.34 24.16
C MET A 11 -29.95 -1.86 23.80
N PRO A 12 -28.71 -1.34 23.74
CA PRO A 12 -28.47 -0.02 23.17
C PRO A 12 -28.82 -0.02 21.68
N THR A 13 -30.06 0.33 21.38
CA THR A 13 -30.56 0.62 20.03
C THR A 13 -30.01 1.96 19.57
N GLY A 14 -29.10 1.96 18.59
CA GLY A 14 -28.64 3.17 17.91
C GLY A 14 -27.49 2.87 16.96
N LYS A 15 -27.55 3.38 15.72
CA LYS A 15 -26.51 3.14 14.69
C LYS A 15 -25.17 3.73 15.13
N SER A 16 -24.19 2.88 15.36
CA SER A 16 -22.79 3.25 15.59
C SER A 16 -22.09 3.47 14.24
N TRP A 17 -21.84 4.72 13.87
CA TRP A 17 -20.84 5.06 12.85
C TRP A 17 -19.57 5.48 13.56
N MET A 18 -18.54 4.65 13.43
CA MET A 18 -17.21 4.85 13.98
C MET A 18 -16.53 6.02 13.25
N GLY A 19 -16.37 7.16 13.93
CA GLY A 19 -15.58 8.30 13.45
C GLY A 19 -14.08 8.01 13.51
N TRP A 20 -13.31 8.63 12.62
CA TRP A 20 -11.86 8.39 12.45
C TRP A 20 -11.04 9.52 13.12
N TRP A 21 -10.14 9.09 14.02
CA TRP A 21 -9.19 9.78 14.90
C TRP A 21 -9.68 10.93 15.79
N GLY A 22 -9.96 10.60 17.07
CA GLY A 22 -9.89 11.56 18.18
C GLY A 22 -11.16 11.71 19.02
N ASN A 23 -12.33 11.31 18.50
CA ASN A 23 -13.58 11.39 19.26
C ASN A 23 -14.31 10.04 19.29
N PHE A 24 -14.05 9.27 20.35
CA PHE A 24 -14.85 8.09 20.68
C PHE A 24 -16.14 8.54 21.38
N ASN A 25 -17.17 8.86 20.60
CA ASN A 25 -18.55 8.87 21.09
C ASN A 25 -19.06 7.42 21.27
N GLY A 26 -18.35 6.63 22.08
CA GLY A 26 -18.83 5.31 22.51
C GLY A 26 -19.95 5.45 23.54
N PRO A 27 -20.85 4.46 23.68
CA PRO A 27 -21.85 4.47 24.75
C PRO A 27 -21.11 4.53 26.10
N LYS A 28 -21.52 5.47 26.97
CA LYS A 28 -20.92 5.68 28.29
C LYS A 28 -20.87 4.35 29.05
N GLN A 29 -19.68 3.80 29.24
CA GLN A 29 -19.47 2.59 30.03
C GLN A 29 -19.67 2.95 31.52
N LYS A 30 -20.72 2.38 32.15
CA LYS A 30 -20.89 2.38 33.60
C LYS A 30 -20.63 0.95 34.10
N GLY A 31 -19.78 0.81 35.13
CA GLY A 31 -19.54 -0.47 35.81
C GLY A 31 -18.09 -1.00 35.84
N ILE A 32 -17.08 -0.18 35.49
CA ILE A 32 -15.68 -0.57 35.70
C ILE A 32 -15.30 -0.25 37.14
N ILE A 33 -15.14 -1.28 37.97
CA ILE A 33 -14.61 -1.15 39.33
C ILE A 33 -13.09 -1.33 39.26
N SER A 34 -12.37 -0.21 39.23
CA SER A 34 -10.91 -0.19 39.42
C SER A 34 -10.59 -0.12 40.92
N TYR A 35 -9.78 -1.03 41.41
CA TYR A 35 -9.22 -0.94 42.76
C TYR A 35 -8.16 0.17 42.77
N SER A 36 -8.44 1.33 43.37
CA SER A 36 -7.43 2.38 43.57
C SER A 36 -6.72 2.19 44.90
N LEU A 37 -5.38 2.23 44.89
CA LEU A 37 -4.59 2.37 46.12
C LEU A 37 -5.04 3.65 46.86
N SER A 38 -5.03 3.62 48.20
CA SER A 38 -5.51 4.74 49.04
C SER A 38 -4.81 6.07 48.68
N PRO A 39 -5.58 7.16 48.45
CA PRO A 39 -5.06 8.46 48.05
C PRO A 39 -4.20 9.15 49.13
N TYR A 40 -4.21 8.63 50.36
CA TYR A 40 -3.46 9.20 51.48
C TYR A 40 -1.99 8.77 51.55
N LYS A 41 -1.53 7.84 50.69
CA LYS A 41 -0.10 7.46 50.59
C LYS A 41 0.56 7.85 49.27
N GLN A 42 -0.21 8.24 48.24
CA GLN A 42 0.33 8.64 46.96
C GLN A 42 0.50 10.17 46.90
N ARG A 43 1.75 10.63 46.90
CA ARG A 43 2.05 12.03 46.54
C ARG A 43 1.90 12.19 45.02
N ALA A 44 0.67 12.13 44.52
CA ALA A 44 0.32 12.09 43.10
C ALA A 44 0.83 13.30 42.28
N PHE A 45 1.15 14.42 42.96
CA PHE A 45 1.62 15.65 42.34
C PHE A 45 3.05 16.06 42.73
N ALA A 46 3.80 15.21 43.44
CA ALA A 46 5.18 15.53 43.81
C ALA A 46 6.04 15.66 42.54
N GLY A 47 6.59 16.85 42.31
CA GLY A 47 7.42 17.13 41.13
C GLY A 47 6.65 17.25 39.82
N ALA A 48 5.32 17.20 39.82
CA ALA A 48 4.52 17.36 38.59
C ALA A 48 4.74 18.72 37.95
N LEU A 49 4.76 19.78 38.77
CA LEU A 49 4.95 21.16 38.30
C LEU A 49 6.40 21.40 37.83
N HIS A 50 7.39 20.95 38.61
CA HIS A 50 8.82 21.04 38.26
C HIS A 50 9.17 20.20 37.03
N GLY A 51 8.63 18.97 36.93
CA GLY A 51 8.82 18.08 35.77
C GLY A 51 8.15 18.61 34.51
N TYR A 52 6.97 19.22 34.62
CA TYR A 52 6.30 19.87 33.48
C TYR A 52 7.03 21.15 33.03
N LEU A 53 7.54 21.95 33.98
CA LEU A 53 8.25 23.20 33.67
C LEU A 53 9.58 22.95 32.93
N PHE A 54 10.38 21.98 33.38
CA PHE A 54 11.71 21.73 32.83
C PHE A 54 11.75 20.64 31.74
N ASN A 55 10.89 19.62 31.79
CA ASN A 55 10.85 18.54 30.80
C ASN A 55 9.59 18.55 29.91
N GLY A 56 8.59 19.39 30.20
CA GLY A 56 7.38 19.48 29.38
C GLY A 56 7.66 20.10 28.02
N TYR A 57 8.51 21.13 27.95
CA TYR A 57 8.92 21.73 26.69
C TYR A 57 9.64 20.72 25.78
N ALA A 58 10.59 19.94 26.30
CA ALA A 58 11.29 18.92 25.52
C ALA A 58 10.36 17.83 24.98
N ARG A 59 9.33 17.43 25.74
CA ARG A 59 8.33 16.45 25.32
C ARG A 59 7.38 16.99 24.24
N LEU A 60 6.97 18.25 24.38
CA LEU A 60 6.14 18.95 23.38
C LEU A 60 6.93 19.24 22.10
N ALA A 61 8.19 19.67 22.22
CA ALA A 61 9.08 19.91 21.09
C ALA A 61 9.48 18.63 20.36
N ALA A 62 9.63 17.50 21.06
CA ALA A 62 9.88 16.19 20.44
C ALA A 62 8.64 15.62 19.71
N GLN A 63 7.43 16.01 20.12
CA GLN A 63 6.19 15.66 19.41
C GLN A 63 5.81 16.67 18.32
N ALA A 64 6.36 17.89 18.33
CA ALA A 64 6.08 18.93 17.33
C ALA A 64 6.28 18.47 15.86
N PRO A 65 7.31 17.67 15.51
CA PRO A 65 7.46 17.15 14.15
C PRO A 65 6.31 16.23 13.73
N TYR A 66 5.69 15.50 14.66
CA TYR A 66 4.53 14.65 14.38
C TYR A 66 3.23 15.44 14.20
N PHE A 67 3.13 16.64 14.78
CA PHE A 67 2.00 17.54 14.57
C PHE A 67 2.17 18.44 13.35
N VAL A 68 3.42 18.76 12.96
CA VAL A 68 3.74 19.62 11.81
C VAL A 68 3.90 18.81 10.52
N ILE A 69 4.35 17.55 10.58
CA ILE A 69 4.52 16.68 9.40
C ILE A 69 3.37 15.64 9.37
N PRO A 70 2.18 16.08 8.94
CA PRO A 70 1.42 15.28 7.97
C PRO A 70 1.04 16.07 6.70
N PHE A 71 1.25 17.39 6.66
CA PHE A 71 0.72 18.27 5.59
C PHE A 71 1.70 19.33 5.08
N GLY A 72 2.93 19.37 5.60
CA GLY A 72 3.98 20.28 5.16
C GLY A 72 4.93 19.58 4.20
N THR A 73 4.57 19.46 2.92
CA THR A 73 5.48 18.88 1.93
C THR A 73 5.29 19.61 0.60
N ALA A 74 6.40 19.98 -0.02
CA ALA A 74 6.47 20.66 -1.31
C ALA A 74 5.45 20.12 -2.32
N LYS A 75 4.95 20.97 -3.23
CA LYS A 75 4.00 20.56 -4.28
C LYS A 75 4.48 19.27 -4.95
N SER A 76 3.82 18.15 -4.65
CA SER A 76 4.10 16.84 -5.22
C SER A 76 2.96 16.47 -6.18
N TRP A 77 3.31 15.71 -7.22
CA TRP A 77 2.33 15.22 -8.19
C TRP A 77 1.44 14.09 -7.64
N MET A 78 1.72 13.61 -6.43
CA MET A 78 0.99 12.53 -5.77
C MET A 78 0.95 12.80 -4.26
N GLY A 79 -0.25 12.75 -3.68
CA GLY A 79 -0.48 12.87 -2.23
C GLY A 79 -0.78 11.52 -1.56
N TRP A 80 -1.53 11.53 -0.45
CA TRP A 80 -1.82 10.35 0.37
C TRP A 80 -3.27 9.88 0.23
N TRP A 81 -3.63 8.77 0.88
CA TRP A 81 -5.02 8.33 0.99
C TRP A 81 -5.92 9.46 1.50
N GLY A 82 -6.93 9.81 0.71
CA GLY A 82 -7.86 10.92 1.00
C GLY A 82 -7.50 12.23 0.31
N ASP A 83 -6.28 12.38 -0.21
CA ASP A 83 -5.83 13.55 -0.98
C ASP A 83 -4.76 13.15 -2.00
N PHE A 84 -5.17 12.39 -3.03
CA PHE A 84 -4.27 11.91 -4.08
C PHE A 84 -3.82 12.99 -5.08
N ASN A 85 -4.24 14.25 -4.89
CA ASN A 85 -3.98 15.36 -5.83
C ASN A 85 -4.51 15.12 -7.27
N GLY A 86 -5.48 14.22 -7.43
CA GLY A 86 -6.16 13.94 -8.71
C GLY A 86 -7.36 14.85 -8.95
N PRO A 87 -7.93 14.84 -10.18
CA PRO A 87 -9.16 15.58 -10.46
C PRO A 87 -10.31 15.10 -9.57
N LYS A 88 -11.20 16.02 -9.18
CA LYS A 88 -12.40 15.68 -8.39
C LYS A 88 -13.30 14.75 -9.21
N GLN A 89 -13.61 13.58 -8.68
CA GLN A 89 -14.48 12.59 -9.32
C GLN A 89 -15.86 12.59 -8.63
N LYS A 90 -16.95 12.67 -9.40
CA LYS A 90 -18.33 12.60 -8.91
C LYS A 90 -19.17 11.74 -9.85
N GLY A 91 -20.00 10.85 -9.30
CA GLY A 91 -20.95 10.03 -10.06
C GLY A 91 -20.40 8.71 -10.61
N ILE A 92 -19.14 8.35 -10.31
CA ILE A 92 -18.58 7.05 -10.67
C ILE A 92 -18.95 6.04 -9.58
N ILE A 93 -19.68 4.98 -9.95
CA ILE A 93 -20.08 3.91 -9.04
C ILE A 93 -19.30 2.65 -9.44
N SER A 94 -18.52 2.10 -8.51
CA SER A 94 -17.72 0.88 -8.72
C SER A 94 -18.28 -0.28 -7.92
N TYR A 95 -18.42 -1.44 -8.56
CA TYR A 95 -18.89 -2.67 -7.93
C TYR A 95 -17.78 -3.71 -7.93
N SER A 96 -17.68 -4.47 -6.85
CA SER A 96 -16.75 -5.60 -6.73
C SER A 96 -17.42 -6.75 -5.99
N ILE A 97 -16.96 -7.97 -6.27
CA ILE A 97 -17.40 -9.19 -5.58
C ILE A 97 -16.25 -9.67 -4.71
N SER A 98 -16.56 -10.23 -3.54
CA SER A 98 -15.56 -10.83 -2.65
C SER A 98 -14.76 -11.92 -3.38
N PRO A 99 -13.42 -11.94 -3.29
CA PRO A 99 -12.59 -12.97 -3.92
C PRO A 99 -12.95 -14.40 -3.48
N TYR A 100 -13.43 -14.58 -2.25
CA TYR A 100 -13.87 -15.89 -1.73
C TYR A 100 -15.15 -16.42 -2.39
N LYS A 101 -15.87 -15.55 -3.12
CA LYS A 101 -17.06 -15.91 -3.91
C LYS A 101 -16.74 -16.07 -5.40
N GLN A 102 -15.48 -15.91 -5.80
CA GLN A 102 -15.03 -16.03 -7.18
C GLN A 102 -14.13 -17.26 -7.36
N ARG A 103 -14.12 -17.81 -8.58
CA ARG A 103 -13.16 -18.83 -8.98
C ARG A 103 -11.89 -18.14 -9.50
N ALA A 104 -10.80 -18.21 -8.74
CA ALA A 104 -9.57 -17.44 -9.01
C ALA A 104 -8.99 -17.60 -10.43
N PHE A 105 -9.08 -18.81 -11.01
CA PHE A 105 -8.55 -19.11 -12.36
C PHE A 105 -9.62 -19.40 -13.40
N ALA A 106 -10.88 -19.02 -13.15
CA ALA A 106 -11.94 -19.23 -14.15
C ALA A 106 -11.58 -18.49 -15.45
N GLY A 107 -11.52 -19.24 -16.55
CA GLY A 107 -11.20 -18.70 -17.87
C GLY A 107 -9.74 -18.31 -18.09
N ALA A 108 -8.83 -18.60 -17.16
CA ALA A 108 -7.42 -18.22 -17.29
C ALA A 108 -6.76 -18.84 -18.54
N LEU A 109 -6.98 -20.14 -18.79
CA LEU A 109 -6.40 -20.83 -19.96
C LEU A 109 -6.97 -20.31 -21.28
N HIS A 110 -8.30 -20.25 -21.41
CA HIS A 110 -8.96 -19.76 -22.62
C HIS A 110 -8.61 -18.28 -22.87
N GLY A 111 -8.66 -17.45 -21.83
CA GLY A 111 -8.30 -16.04 -21.91
C GLY A 111 -6.83 -15.82 -22.26
N TYR A 112 -5.90 -16.60 -21.69
CA TYR A 112 -4.48 -16.50 -21.99
C TYR A 112 -4.17 -16.95 -23.42
N LEU A 113 -4.76 -18.05 -23.89
CA LEU A 113 -4.50 -18.55 -25.25
C LEU A 113 -4.93 -17.54 -26.31
N PHE A 114 -6.16 -17.04 -26.25
CA PHE A 114 -6.68 -16.14 -27.28
C PHE A 114 -6.24 -14.68 -27.08
N ASN A 115 -6.35 -14.14 -25.87
CA ASN A 115 -5.97 -12.75 -25.63
C ASN A 115 -4.45 -12.58 -25.46
N GLY A 116 -3.76 -13.59 -24.93
CA GLY A 116 -2.29 -13.56 -24.84
C GLY A 116 -1.65 -13.59 -26.22
N TYR A 117 -2.13 -14.44 -27.13
CA TYR A 117 -1.68 -14.43 -28.53
C TYR A 117 -1.91 -13.08 -29.19
N ALA A 118 -3.12 -12.51 -29.08
CA ALA A 118 -3.43 -11.21 -29.67
C ALA A 118 -2.50 -10.09 -29.16
N ARG A 119 -2.17 -10.11 -27.86
CA ARG A 119 -1.23 -9.14 -27.24
C ARG A 119 0.20 -9.32 -27.73
N ILE A 120 0.67 -10.56 -27.83
CA ILE A 120 2.02 -10.87 -28.34
C ILE A 120 2.12 -10.50 -29.82
N ALA A 121 1.12 -10.87 -30.63
CA ALA A 121 1.10 -10.56 -32.06
C ALA A 121 1.13 -9.05 -32.32
N ALA A 122 0.40 -8.25 -31.55
CA ALA A 122 0.42 -6.79 -31.66
C ALA A 122 1.78 -6.17 -31.33
N GLN A 123 2.56 -6.81 -30.43
CA GLN A 123 3.88 -6.33 -30.02
C GLN A 123 5.03 -6.97 -30.82
N ALA A 124 4.77 -8.10 -31.50
CA ALA A 124 5.75 -8.87 -32.24
C ALA A 124 6.59 -8.03 -33.22
N PRO A 125 6.03 -7.10 -34.01
CA PRO A 125 6.84 -6.29 -34.92
C PRO A 125 7.92 -5.46 -34.21
N TYR A 126 7.66 -4.98 -33.00
CA TYR A 126 8.58 -4.10 -32.28
C TYR A 126 9.80 -4.83 -31.71
N PHE A 127 9.72 -6.15 -31.49
CA PHE A 127 10.85 -6.93 -31.00
C PHE A 127 11.36 -7.96 -32.01
N ALA A 128 10.48 -8.65 -32.73
CA ALA A 128 10.87 -9.71 -33.67
C ALA A 128 11.67 -9.16 -34.85
N ILE A 129 11.34 -7.95 -35.33
CA ILE A 129 12.09 -7.31 -36.42
C ILE A 129 13.51 -6.95 -36.00
N PRO A 130 13.75 -6.16 -34.92
CA PRO A 130 15.11 -5.83 -34.52
C PRO A 130 15.93 -7.04 -34.09
N PHE A 131 15.34 -8.00 -33.36
CA PHE A 131 16.06 -9.23 -32.99
C PHE A 131 16.35 -10.11 -34.20
N GLY A 132 15.40 -10.24 -35.14
CA GLY A 132 15.60 -10.99 -36.38
C GLY A 132 16.70 -10.37 -37.25
N ALA A 133 16.72 -9.05 -37.38
CA ALA A 133 17.76 -8.33 -38.12
C ALA A 133 19.14 -8.50 -37.47
N ALA A 134 19.24 -8.30 -36.14
CA ALA A 134 20.48 -8.49 -35.41
C ALA A 134 21.01 -9.93 -35.53
N TYR A 135 20.12 -10.92 -35.42
CA TYR A 135 20.50 -12.33 -35.58
C TYR A 135 20.95 -12.66 -37.01
N ALA A 136 20.29 -12.09 -38.02
CA ALA A 136 20.70 -12.27 -39.42
C ALA A 136 22.11 -11.72 -39.67
N VAL A 137 22.41 -10.51 -39.17
CA VAL A 137 23.76 -9.91 -39.26
C VAL A 137 24.79 -10.78 -38.53
N TYR A 138 24.47 -11.26 -37.33
CA TYR A 138 25.35 -12.14 -36.55
C TYR A 138 25.69 -13.44 -37.30
N VAL A 139 24.68 -14.11 -37.86
CA VAL A 139 24.89 -15.35 -38.63
C VAL A 139 25.71 -15.08 -39.89
N TRP A 140 25.45 -13.98 -40.59
CA TRP A 140 26.23 -13.60 -41.76
C TRP A 140 27.69 -13.33 -41.39
N ALA A 141 27.94 -12.55 -40.33
CA ALA A 141 29.28 -12.20 -39.87
C ALA A 141 30.09 -13.45 -39.50
N ASN A 142 29.51 -14.37 -38.73
CA ASN A 142 30.18 -15.61 -38.35
C ASN A 142 30.51 -16.51 -39.55
N LYS A 143 29.59 -16.61 -40.52
CA LYS A 143 29.85 -17.38 -41.75
C LYS A 143 30.95 -16.74 -42.59
N ARG A 144 30.95 -15.41 -42.67
CA ARG A 144 31.95 -14.65 -43.43
C ARG A 144 33.33 -14.77 -42.78
N ASP A 145 33.41 -14.62 -41.46
CA ASP A 145 34.65 -14.80 -40.69
C ASP A 145 35.20 -16.23 -40.86
N ALA A 146 34.36 -17.24 -40.68
CA ALA A 146 34.76 -18.64 -40.88
C ALA A 146 35.24 -18.92 -42.32
N PHE A 147 34.58 -18.31 -43.32
CA PHE A 147 35.02 -18.43 -44.71
C PHE A 147 36.39 -17.78 -44.94
N LEU A 148 36.60 -16.55 -44.46
CA LEU A 148 37.87 -15.83 -44.61
C LEU A 148 39.03 -16.58 -43.94
N ASN A 149 38.78 -17.17 -42.78
CA ASN A 149 39.77 -17.99 -42.06
C ASN A 149 39.95 -19.41 -42.64
N SER A 150 39.15 -19.80 -43.64
CA SER A 150 39.29 -21.10 -44.32
C SER A 150 40.36 -21.06 -45.42
N LYS A 151 40.84 -22.24 -45.85
CA LYS A 151 41.78 -22.35 -46.99
C LYS A 151 41.21 -21.76 -48.28
N ALA A 152 39.90 -21.94 -48.52
CA ALA A 152 39.21 -21.39 -49.68
C ALA A 152 39.13 -19.86 -49.64
N GLY A 153 38.99 -19.27 -48.44
CA GLY A 153 39.01 -17.82 -48.24
C GLY A 153 40.38 -17.20 -48.47
N HIS A 154 41.45 -17.85 -48.00
CA HIS A 154 42.83 -17.42 -48.25
C HIS A 154 43.16 -17.38 -49.75
N GLY A 155 42.65 -18.33 -50.55
CA GLY A 155 42.80 -18.32 -52.01
C GLY A 155 41.97 -17.27 -52.74
N HIS A 156 40.91 -16.74 -52.09
CA HIS A 156 40.00 -15.73 -52.68
C HIS A 156 40.43 -14.29 -52.38
N GLY A 157 41.23 -14.06 -51.34
CA GLY A 157 41.75 -12.73 -50.95
C GLY A 157 43.08 -12.35 -51.61
N GLY A 158 43.65 -13.23 -52.44
CA GLY A 158 44.87 -12.98 -53.20
C GLY A 158 44.57 -12.53 -54.63
N HIS A 159 44.03 -11.33 -54.79
CA HIS A 159 43.94 -10.58 -56.06
C HIS A 159 44.16 -9.10 -55.78
#